data_AF-A0A800JB12-F1
#
_entry.id   AF-A0A800JB12-F1
#
_cell.length_a   1.000
_cell.length_b   1.000
_cell.length_c   1.000
_cell.angle_alpha   90.00
_cell.angle_beta   90.00
_cell.angle_gamma   90.00
#
_symmetry.space_group_name_H-M   'P 1'
#
loop_
_entity.id
_entity.type
_entity.pdbx_description
1 polymer ?
#
loop_
_entity_poly.entity_id
_entity_poly.type
_entity_poly.pdbx_seq_one_letter_code
_entity_poly.pdbx_strand_id
1 'polypeptide(L)' 'NELLKSERATISPPVSVNQGEFELDDPMSGFRWKKLVRDTTPLPGITVRQVNYQLLWNEGKSEFTYDADIYVNPQ' A
#
# COMPACT_ATOMS: atom_id res chain seq x y z
N ASN A 1 -14.86 -21.21 1.13
CA ASN A 1 -14.49 -20.02 1.92
C ASN A 1 -13.10 -19.60 1.47
N GLU A 2 -13.04 -18.71 0.48
CA GLU A 2 -11.79 -18.23 -0.15
C GLU A 2 -10.97 -17.34 0.81
N LEU A 3 -11.64 -16.63 1.73
CA LEU A 3 -11.01 -15.80 2.78
C LEU A 3 -10.12 -16.62 3.73
N LEU A 4 -10.57 -17.81 4.13
CA LEU A 4 -9.78 -18.72 4.96
C LEU A 4 -8.54 -19.30 4.25
N LYS A 5 -8.49 -19.29 2.92
CA LYS A 5 -7.31 -19.74 2.15
C LYS A 5 -6.25 -18.64 2.08
N SER A 6 -6.65 -17.37 1.96
CA SER A 6 -5.73 -16.23 2.00
C SER A 6 -5.05 -16.05 3.35
N GLU A 7 -5.74 -16.35 4.46
CA GLU A 7 -5.19 -16.24 5.81
C GLU A 7 -4.13 -17.33 6.13
N ARG A 8 -4.10 -18.41 5.35
CA ARG A 8 -3.16 -19.54 5.53
C ARG A 8 -2.02 -19.56 4.49
N ALA A 9 -1.95 -18.57 3.62
CA ALA A 9 -0.91 -18.50 2.60
C ALA A 9 0.43 -18.10 3.23
N THR A 10 1.43 -18.97 3.15
CA THR A 10 2.84 -18.69 3.48
C THR A 10 3.54 -17.80 2.44
N ILE A 11 2.84 -17.47 1.35
CA ILE A 11 3.32 -16.63 0.25
C ILE A 11 2.51 -15.35 0.28
N SER A 12 3.19 -14.20 0.30
CA SER A 12 2.51 -12.90 0.25
C SER A 12 1.68 -12.81 -1.04
N PRO A 13 0.42 -12.37 -0.97
CA PRO A 13 -0.42 -12.32 -2.15
C PRO A 13 0.18 -11.33 -3.18
N PRO A 14 0.07 -11.64 -4.49
CA PRO A 14 0.67 -10.84 -5.56
C PRO A 14 0.08 -9.43 -5.65
N VAL A 15 -1.09 -9.21 -5.03
CA VAL A 15 -1.65 -7.88 -4.79
C VAL A 15 -2.20 -7.82 -3.36
N SER A 16 -1.89 -6.76 -2.62
CA SER A 16 -2.54 -6.46 -1.35
C SER A 16 -2.77 -4.96 -1.19
N VAL A 17 -3.86 -4.60 -0.52
CA VAL A 17 -4.19 -3.23 -0.17
C VAL A 17 -4.35 -3.15 1.33
N ASN A 18 -3.70 -2.17 1.96
CA ASN A 18 -3.94 -1.80 3.33
C ASN A 18 -4.12 -0.29 3.39
N GLN A 19 -5.05 0.20 4.20
CA GLN A 19 -5.36 1.62 4.29
C GLN A 19 -5.97 1.92 5.65
N GLY A 20 -5.89 3.18 6.04
CA GLY A 20 -6.45 3.65 7.29
C GLY A 20 -6.27 5.13 7.48
N GLU A 21 -6.56 5.56 8.70
CA GLU A 21 -6.31 6.90 9.18
C GLU A 21 -5.39 6.79 10.39
N PHE A 22 -4.61 7.84 10.67
CA PHE A 22 -3.81 7.87 11.89
C PHE A 22 -4.70 8.19 13.10
N GLU A 23 -4.34 7.64 14.26
CA GLU A 23 -5.03 7.88 15.52
C GLU A 23 -4.98 9.36 15.93
N LEU A 24 -5.87 9.76 16.84
CA LEU A 24 -5.98 11.17 17.26
C LEU A 24 -4.75 11.69 18.01
N ASP A 25 -3.99 10.81 18.67
CA ASP A 25 -2.78 11.13 19.40
C ASP A 25 -1.49 11.03 18.56
N ASP A 26 -1.60 10.63 17.28
CA ASP A 26 -0.48 10.56 16.36
C ASP A 26 -0.16 11.97 15.78
N PRO A 27 1.13 12.34 15.61
CA PRO A 27 1.50 13.58 14.92
C PRO A 27 0.90 13.75 13.52
N MET A 28 0.55 12.65 12.86
CA MET A 28 -0.09 12.58 11.54
C MET A 28 -1.62 12.47 11.64
N SER A 29 -2.22 12.80 12.78
CA SER A 29 -3.67 12.79 12.94
C SER A 29 -4.36 13.63 11.87
N GLY A 30 -5.48 13.10 11.33
CA GLY A 30 -6.21 13.72 10.22
C GLY A 30 -5.65 13.39 8.83
N PHE A 31 -4.54 12.66 8.74
CA PHE A 31 -4.04 12.10 7.50
C PHE A 31 -4.66 10.72 7.24
N ARG A 32 -4.97 10.45 5.97
CA ARG A 32 -5.37 9.13 5.48
C ARG A 32 -4.22 8.52 4.72
N TRP A 33 -3.97 7.24 4.94
CA TRP A 33 -2.90 6.53 4.27
C TRP A 33 -3.41 5.29 3.53
N LYS A 34 -2.70 4.94 2.47
CA LYS A 34 -2.95 3.72 1.70
C LYS A 34 -1.61 3.13 1.25
N LYS A 35 -1.49 1.82 1.39
CA LYS A 35 -0.39 1.00 0.92
C LYS A 35 -0.93 0.00 -0.08
N LEU A 36 -0.43 0.06 -1.32
CA LEU A 36 -0.72 -0.92 -2.36
C LEU A 36 0.56 -1.70 -2.65
N VAL A 37 0.52 -3.01 -2.45
CA VAL A 37 1.58 -3.93 -2.87
C VAL A 37 1.09 -4.64 -4.13
N ARG A 38 1.90 -4.68 -5.18
CA ARG A 38 1.62 -5.48 -6.37
C ARG A 38 2.90 -6.01 -6.99
N ASP A 39 2.89 -7.26 -7.44
CA ASP A 39 3.95 -7.81 -8.27
C ASP A 39 3.73 -7.37 -9.73
N THR A 40 4.77 -6.85 -10.36
CA THR A 40 4.75 -6.35 -11.74
C THR A 40 5.92 -6.91 -12.53
N THR A 41 5.81 -6.93 -13.85
CA THR A 41 6.88 -7.38 -14.76
C THR A 41 7.23 -6.24 -15.71
N PRO A 42 8.02 -5.25 -15.26
CA PRO A 42 8.33 -4.06 -16.08
C PRO A 42 9.15 -4.40 -17.33
N LEU A 43 9.89 -5.52 -17.30
CA LEU A 43 10.66 -6.06 -18.41
C LEU A 43 10.43 -7.58 -18.51
N PRO A 44 10.48 -8.18 -19.71
CA PRO A 44 10.28 -9.62 -19.88
C PRO A 44 11.18 -10.46 -18.97
N GLY A 45 10.58 -11.34 -18.17
CA GLY A 45 11.29 -12.23 -17.25
C GLY A 45 11.79 -11.59 -15.96
N ILE A 46 11.58 -10.29 -15.75
CA ILE A 46 11.98 -9.58 -14.52
C ILE A 46 10.72 -9.24 -13.72
N THR A 47 10.46 -9.99 -12.66
CA THR A 47 9.38 -9.70 -11.71
C THR A 47 9.91 -8.86 -10.56
N VAL A 48 9.23 -7.75 -10.25
CA VAL A 48 9.49 -6.88 -9.10
C VAL A 48 8.21 -6.67 -8.30
N ARG A 49 8.33 -6.52 -6.98
CA ARG A 49 7.22 -6.10 -6.12
C ARG A 49 7.24 -4.58 -6.00
N GLN A 50 6.22 -3.93 -6.54
CA GLN A 50 5.97 -2.51 -6.33
C GLN A 50 5.17 -2.31 -5.04
N VAL A 51 5.66 -1.44 -4.17
CA VAL A 51 4.99 -0.99 -2.96
C VAL A 51 4.76 0.50 -3.10
N ASN A 52 3.51 0.87 -3.35
CA ASN A 52 3.06 2.24 -3.44
C ASN A 52 2.52 2.69 -2.07
N TYR A 53 3.01 3.83 -1.58
CA TYR A 53 2.52 4.50 -0.40
C TYR A 53 1.86 5.82 -0.81
N GLN A 54 0.61 5.99 -0.38
CA GLN A 54 -0.18 7.20 -0.57
C GLN A 54 -0.54 7.79 0.78
N LEU A 55 -0.42 9.10 0.89
CA LEU A 55 -0.79 9.87 2.05
C LEU A 55 -1.64 11.05 1.58
N LEU A 56 -2.84 11.20 2.14
CA LEU A 56 -3.80 12.24 1.80
C LEU A 56 -4.14 13.05 3.05
N TRP A 57 -4.18 14.36 2.94
CA TRP A 57 -4.58 15.25 4.04
C TRP A 57 -5.29 16.50 3.52
N ASN A 58 -6.01 17.17 4.41
CA ASN A 58 -6.67 18.42 4.09
C ASN A 58 -5.98 19.59 4.79
N GLU A 59 -5.72 20.67 4.06
CA GLU A 59 -5.39 21.97 4.65
C GLU A 59 -6.50 22.96 4.26
N GLY A 60 -7.36 23.27 5.22
CA GLY A 60 -8.56 24.08 4.99
C GLY A 60 -9.56 23.37 4.05
N LYS A 61 -9.74 23.92 2.84
CA LYS A 61 -10.65 23.37 1.81
C LYS A 61 -9.93 22.57 0.73
N SER A 62 -8.61 22.48 0.80
CA SER A 62 -7.79 21.82 -0.21
C SER A 62 -7.37 20.45 0.29
N GLU A 63 -7.49 19.44 -0.58
CA GLU A 63 -6.93 18.11 -0.36
C GLU A 63 -5.56 18.02 -1.05
N PHE A 64 -4.60 17.47 -0.32
CA PHE A 64 -3.23 17.25 -0.78
C PHE A 64 -2.94 15.75 -0.77
N THR A 65 -2.00 15.35 -1.61
CA THR A 65 -1.57 13.96 -1.69
C THR A 65 -0.07 13.89 -1.87
N TYR A 66 0.55 12.97 -1.15
CA TYR A 66 1.90 12.51 -1.37
C TYR A 66 1.84 11.05 -1.83
N ASP A 67 2.57 10.73 -2.90
CA ASP A 67 2.62 9.40 -3.50
C ASP A 67 4.08 9.00 -3.70
N ALA A 68 4.43 7.78 -3.28
CA ALA A 68 5.77 7.24 -3.41
C ALA A 68 5.74 5.75 -3.79
N ASP A 69 6.55 5.40 -4.79
CA ASP A 69 6.76 4.03 -5.23
C ASP A 69 8.12 3.48 -4.75
N ILE A 70 8.10 2.28 -4.19
CA ILE A 70 9.29 1.50 -3.85
C ILE A 70 9.25 0.17 -4.60
N TYR A 71 10.36 -0.22 -5.21
CA TYR A 71 10.50 -1.50 -5.91
C TYR A 71 11.43 -2.42 -5.12
N VAL A 72 10.96 -3.62 -4.81
CA VAL A 72 11.72 -4.63 -4.06
C VAL A 72 11.69 -5.98 -4.78
N ASN A 73 12.62 -6.87 -4.42
CA ASN A 73 12.57 -8.25 -4.90
C ASN A 73 11.29 -8.93 -4.37
N PRO A 74 10.52 -9.64 -5.23
CA PRO A 74 9.36 -10.39 -4.79
C PRO A 74 9.84 -11.56 -3.93
N GLN A 75 9.37 -11.61 -2.67
CA GLN A 75 9.49 -12.78 -1.80
C GLN A 75 8.29 -13.69 -1.98
#